data_AF-A0AAW0PXK4-F1
#
_entry.id   AF-A0AAW0PXK4-F1
#
_cell.length_a   1.000
_cell.length_b   1.000
_cell.length_c   1.000
_cell.angle_alpha   90.00
_cell.angle_beta   90.00
_cell.angle_gamma   90.00
#
_symmetry.space_group_name_H-M   'P 1'
#
loop_
_entity.id
_entity.type
_entity.pdbx_description
1 polymer ?
#
loop_
_entity_poly.entity_id
_entity_poly.type
_entity_poly.pdbx_seq_one_letter_code
_entity_poly.pdbx_strand_id
1 'polypeptide(L)'
;MASTSLGRRLVACLLNISEARRKDLVETVAKAALYDPKGLRRESTTVLNIFNDHDYNRSVITIVSAIDSISEVVLSACEKACSLIDMRSHTGVHPCLGAVDLIPIYPLGEDVLPQDCAKEARVGAGKGLPPLDPTVSGLGDDGAAYEPTPKADPQEQ
;
A
#
# COMPACT_ATOMS: atom_id res chain seq x y z
N MET A 1 -26.27 14.53 12.32
CA MET A 1 -25.55 14.88 11.09
C MET A 1 -24.26 14.09 11.09
N ALA A 2 -24.22 12.95 10.41
CA ALA A 2 -23.03 12.09 10.40
C ALA A 2 -22.00 12.67 9.42
N SER A 3 -20.75 12.72 9.88
CA SER A 3 -19.55 13.21 9.21
C SER A 3 -19.48 12.84 7.72
N THR A 4 -19.89 13.76 6.84
CA THR A 4 -19.82 13.61 5.38
C THR A 4 -18.42 13.83 4.81
N SER A 5 -17.44 14.29 5.62
CA SER A 5 -16.09 14.60 5.12
C SER A 5 -15.14 13.40 5.13
N LEU A 6 -15.23 12.52 6.13
CA LEU A 6 -14.22 11.48 6.34
C LEU A 6 -14.22 10.44 5.21
N GLY A 7 -15.39 9.95 4.82
CA GLY A 7 -15.53 8.98 3.73
C GLY A 7 -15.08 9.51 2.37
N ARG A 8 -15.13 10.84 2.18
CA ARG A 8 -14.73 11.50 0.92
C ARG A 8 -13.21 11.69 0.79
N ARG A 9 -12.44 11.54 1.88
CA ARG A 9 -10.98 11.70 1.90
C ARG A 9 -10.23 10.42 2.31
N LEU A 10 -10.77 9.26 1.96
CA LEU A 10 -10.16 7.96 2.20
C LEU A 10 -9.22 7.54 1.08
N VAL A 11 -8.18 6.80 1.46
CA VAL A 11 -7.27 6.07 0.57
C VAL A 11 -7.08 4.64 1.02
N ALA A 12 -6.68 3.76 0.10
CA ALA A 12 -6.24 2.41 0.38
C ALA A 12 -4.75 2.26 0.07
N CYS A 13 -4.00 1.67 0.98
CA CYS A 13 -2.67 1.14 0.71
C CYS A 13 -2.73 -0.39 0.62
N LEU A 14 -2.20 -0.97 -0.45
CA LEU A 14 -2.03 -2.41 -0.61
C LEU A 14 -0.58 -2.76 -0.27
N LEU A 15 -0.26 -2.81 1.02
CA LEU A 15 1.09 -3.05 1.50
C LEU A 15 1.51 -4.50 1.21
N ASN A 16 2.57 -4.67 0.42
CA ASN A 16 3.12 -5.98 0.07
C ASN A 16 4.32 -6.30 0.96
N ILE A 17 4.27 -7.42 1.66
CA ILE A 17 5.38 -7.91 2.50
C ILE A 17 5.79 -9.33 2.11
N SER A 18 7.08 -9.64 2.23
CA SER A 18 7.64 -10.95 1.88
C SER A 18 7.53 -11.95 3.03
N GLU A 19 6.31 -12.15 3.51
CA GLU A 19 5.94 -13.20 4.46
C GLU A 19 4.46 -13.53 4.29
N ALA A 20 4.11 -14.83 4.23
CA ALA A 20 2.72 -15.31 4.22
C ALA A 20 2.50 -16.60 5.02
N ARG A 21 3.58 -17.27 5.43
CA ARG A 21 3.51 -18.56 6.10
C ARG A 21 3.33 -18.39 7.61
N ARG A 22 3.99 -17.36 8.19
CA ARG A 22 3.83 -16.93 9.59
C ARG A 22 2.70 -15.91 9.71
N LYS A 23 1.47 -16.40 9.84
CA LYS A 23 0.25 -15.56 9.93
C LYS A 23 0.27 -14.59 11.10
N ASP A 24 0.79 -15.02 12.25
CA ASP A 24 0.95 -14.20 13.45
C ASP A 24 1.85 -12.98 13.20
N LEU A 25 2.91 -13.14 12.42
CA LEU A 25 3.78 -12.06 12.00
C LEU A 25 3.01 -11.07 11.11
N VAL A 26 2.33 -11.57 10.07
CA VAL A 26 1.54 -10.75 9.14
C VAL A 26 0.47 -9.96 9.89
N GLU A 27 -0.24 -10.61 10.82
CA GLU A 27 -1.21 -9.95 11.70
C GLU A 27 -0.57 -8.90 12.62
N THR A 28 0.65 -9.15 13.10
CA THR A 28 1.39 -8.18 13.92
C THR A 28 1.76 -6.94 13.10
N VAL A 29 2.15 -7.11 11.84
CA VAL A 29 2.37 -5.99 10.90
C VAL A 29 1.08 -5.22 10.65
N ALA A 30 -0.03 -5.92 10.39
CA ALA A 30 -1.34 -5.29 10.21
C ALA A 30 -1.79 -4.51 11.46
N LYS A 31 -1.54 -5.04 12.67
CA LYS A 31 -1.81 -4.36 13.93
C LYS A 31 -0.97 -3.09 14.09
N ALA A 32 0.28 -3.09 13.65
CA ALA A 32 1.13 -1.88 13.71
C ALA A 32 0.58 -0.73 12.85
N ALA A 33 -0.24 -1.01 11.83
CA ALA A 33 -0.98 0.02 11.10
C ALA A 33 -2.15 0.61 11.91
N LEU A 34 -2.74 -0.17 12.83
CA LEU A 34 -3.96 0.20 13.55
C LEU A 34 -3.70 0.91 14.87
N TYR A 35 -2.53 0.74 15.47
CA TYR A 35 -2.20 1.27 16.78
C TYR A 35 -0.94 2.14 16.71
N ASP A 36 -0.92 3.22 17.48
CA ASP A 36 0.27 4.04 17.66
C ASP A 36 1.29 3.36 18.61
N PRO A 37 2.51 3.90 18.77
CA PRO A 37 3.51 3.35 19.69
C PRO A 37 3.09 3.32 21.17
N LYS A 38 2.04 4.05 21.55
CA LYS A 38 1.46 4.05 22.92
C LYS A 38 0.34 3.02 23.07
N GLY A 39 0.01 2.28 22.01
CA GLY A 39 -1.06 1.28 21.98
C GLY A 39 -2.45 1.89 21.79
N LEU A 40 -2.57 3.17 21.45
CA LEU A 40 -3.85 3.79 21.15
C LEU A 40 -4.25 3.49 19.72
N ARG A 41 -5.53 3.13 19.53
CA ARG A 41 -6.07 2.87 18.20
C ARG A 41 -6.10 4.16 17.39
N ARG A 42 -5.52 4.12 16.18
CA ARG A 42 -5.55 5.24 15.24
C ARG A 42 -6.98 5.46 14.75
N GLU A 43 -7.43 6.70 14.82
CA GLU A 43 -8.74 7.07 14.30
C GLU A 43 -8.75 6.98 12.78
N SER A 44 -9.91 6.65 12.21
CA SER A 44 -10.11 6.65 10.75
C SER A 44 -9.18 5.70 9.97
N THR A 45 -8.58 4.72 10.65
CA THR A 45 -7.72 3.70 10.06
C THR A 45 -8.31 2.30 10.31
N THR A 46 -8.30 1.46 9.28
CA THR A 46 -8.70 0.06 9.37
C THR A 46 -7.89 -0.82 8.43
N VAL A 47 -7.83 -2.11 8.72
CA VAL A 47 -7.34 -3.14 7.78
C VAL A 47 -8.57 -3.81 7.21
N LEU A 48 -8.78 -3.68 5.89
CA LEU A 48 -9.94 -4.26 5.21
C LEU A 48 -9.72 -5.72 4.85
N ASN A 49 -8.50 -6.10 4.50
CA ASN A 49 -8.17 -7.44 4.05
C ASN A 49 -6.70 -7.76 4.31
N ILE A 50 -6.41 -9.05 4.51
CA ILE A 50 -5.06 -9.62 4.47
C ILE A 50 -5.13 -10.82 3.54
N PHE A 51 -4.55 -10.68 2.35
CA PHE A 51 -4.38 -11.79 1.41
C PHE A 51 -2.99 -12.39 1.60
N ASN A 52 -2.92 -13.71 1.82
CA ASN A 52 -1.67 -14.44 2.04
C ASN A 52 -1.48 -15.44 0.90
N ASP A 53 -0.35 -15.37 0.19
CA ASP A 53 0.04 -16.37 -0.80
C ASP A 53 1.22 -17.19 -0.26
N HIS A 54 0.95 -18.44 0.10
CA HIS A 54 1.91 -19.32 0.76
C HIS A 54 3.06 -19.74 -0.15
N ASP A 55 2.79 -19.94 -1.45
CA ASP A 55 3.78 -20.39 -2.42
C ASP A 55 4.71 -19.23 -2.78
N TYR A 56 4.14 -18.05 -2.99
CA TYR A 56 4.90 -16.82 -3.24
C TYR A 56 5.60 -16.33 -1.97
N ASN A 57 5.17 -16.80 -0.80
CA ASN A 57 5.56 -16.33 0.52
C ASN A 57 5.42 -14.80 0.63
N ARG A 58 4.28 -14.29 0.16
CA ARG A 58 4.01 -12.86 0.06
C ARG A 58 2.59 -12.56 0.49
N SER A 59 2.42 -11.51 1.28
CA SER A 59 1.12 -11.05 1.73
C SER A 59 0.83 -9.64 1.27
N VAL A 60 -0.45 -9.38 0.98
CA VAL A 60 -0.99 -8.05 0.67
C VAL A 60 -1.94 -7.64 1.79
N ILE A 61 -1.55 -6.63 2.55
CA ILE A 61 -2.36 -6.04 3.62
C ILE A 61 -3.05 -4.80 3.05
N THR A 62 -4.37 -4.83 2.96
CA THR A 62 -5.18 -3.70 2.51
C THR A 62 -5.51 -2.81 3.69
N ILE A 63 -4.80 -1.69 3.81
CA ILE A 63 -4.96 -0.70 4.87
C ILE A 63 -5.76 0.47 4.31
N VAL A 64 -6.82 0.89 4.97
CA VAL A 64 -7.58 2.09 4.62
C VAL A 64 -7.42 3.13 5.70
N SER A 65 -7.16 4.37 5.28
CA SER A 65 -6.99 5.50 6.19
C SER A 65 -7.45 6.80 5.53
N ALA A 66 -7.63 7.86 6.32
CA ALA A 66 -7.65 9.21 5.79
C ALA A 66 -6.31 9.53 5.09
N ILE A 67 -6.36 10.28 3.99
CA ILE A 67 -5.18 10.68 3.20
C ILE A 67 -4.12 11.35 4.07
N ASP A 68 -4.52 12.22 5.01
CA ASP A 68 -3.59 12.98 5.84
C ASP A 68 -2.84 12.11 6.88
N SER A 69 -3.27 10.86 7.09
CA SER A 69 -2.68 9.92 8.07
C SER A 69 -2.03 8.69 7.46
N ILE A 70 -2.25 8.42 6.15
CA ILE A 70 -1.83 7.16 5.52
C ILE A 70 -0.31 6.94 5.60
N SER A 71 0.49 8.00 5.45
CA SER A 71 1.94 7.92 5.47
C SER A 71 2.48 7.39 6.81
N GLU A 72 1.94 7.86 7.94
CA GLU A 72 2.38 7.41 9.26
C GLU A 72 1.91 5.99 9.58
N VAL A 73 0.65 5.69 9.24
CA VAL A 73 0.03 4.37 9.38
C VAL A 73 0.86 3.30 8.67
N VAL A 74 1.20 3.57 7.42
CA VAL A 74 1.94 2.65 6.56
C VAL A 74 3.40 2.53 6.99
N LEU A 75 4.04 3.64 7.38
CA LEU A 75 5.41 3.60 7.91
C LEU A 75 5.52 2.71 9.15
N SER A 76 4.58 2.81 10.09
CA SER A 76 4.54 1.95 11.29
C SER A 76 4.43 0.46 10.93
N ALA A 77 3.63 0.12 9.92
CA ALA A 77 3.53 -1.24 9.42
C ALA A 77 4.84 -1.71 8.76
N CYS A 78 5.47 -0.85 7.95
CA CYS A 78 6.74 -1.15 7.30
C CYS A 78 7.87 -1.37 8.29
N GLU A 79 8.02 -0.50 9.29
CA GLU A 79 9.00 -0.67 10.38
C GLU A 79 8.80 -2.00 11.10
N LYS A 80 7.53 -2.36 11.37
CA LYS A 80 7.21 -3.64 11.99
C LYS A 80 7.62 -4.81 11.09
N ALA A 81 7.30 -4.77 9.80
CA ALA A 81 7.66 -5.82 8.85
C ALA A 81 9.19 -5.99 8.77
N CYS A 82 9.93 -4.89 8.60
CA CYS A 82 11.39 -4.89 8.57
C CYS A 82 12.01 -5.43 9.87
N SER A 83 11.37 -5.24 11.03
CA SER A 83 11.86 -5.77 12.31
C SER A 83 11.61 -7.27 12.51
N LEU A 84 10.64 -7.87 11.81
CA LEU A 84 10.20 -9.25 12.03
C LEU A 84 10.62 -10.22 10.91
N ILE A 85 10.83 -9.71 9.69
CA ILE A 85 11.13 -10.52 8.51
C ILE A 85 12.65 -10.53 8.28
N ASP A 86 13.27 -11.70 8.48
CA ASP A 86 14.69 -11.93 8.14
C ASP A 86 14.82 -12.40 6.69
N MET A 87 15.18 -11.46 5.81
CA MET A 87 15.35 -11.73 4.37
C MET A 87 16.47 -12.73 4.05
N ARG A 88 17.41 -13.01 4.96
CA ARG A 88 18.45 -14.03 4.75
C ARG A 88 17.89 -15.44 4.78
N SER A 89 16.74 -15.61 5.43
CA SER A 89 16.02 -16.89 5.55
C SER A 89 14.78 -16.95 4.65
N HIS A 90 14.42 -15.83 4.02
CA HIS A 90 13.23 -15.74 3.18
C HIS A 90 13.37 -16.65 1.95
N THR A 91 12.33 -17.45 1.71
CA THR A 91 12.21 -18.30 0.52
C THR A 91 10.78 -18.23 -0.01
N GLY A 92 10.64 -17.96 -1.30
CA GLY A 92 9.37 -17.85 -2.01
C GLY A 92 9.62 -17.90 -3.52
N VAL A 93 8.61 -18.30 -4.30
CA VAL A 93 8.74 -18.38 -5.77
C VAL A 93 8.59 -17.02 -6.47
N HIS A 94 8.15 -16.00 -5.74
CA HIS A 94 7.98 -14.64 -6.25
C HIS A 94 9.23 -13.80 -5.94
N PRO A 95 9.78 -13.06 -6.92
CA PRO A 95 10.86 -12.12 -6.66
C PRO A 95 10.47 -11.07 -5.62
N CYS A 96 11.36 -10.76 -4.69
CA CYS A 96 11.16 -9.70 -3.70
C CYS A 96 12.36 -8.73 -3.71
N LEU A 97 12.10 -7.48 -3.35
CA LEU A 97 13.10 -6.43 -3.19
C LEU A 97 13.57 -6.32 -1.72
N GLY A 98 12.73 -6.69 -0.76
CA GLY A 98 13.03 -6.64 0.66
C GLY A 98 11.84 -7.08 1.50
N ALA A 99 11.90 -6.95 2.83
CA ALA A 99 10.81 -7.34 3.73
C ALA A 99 9.46 -6.68 3.37
N VAL A 100 9.54 -5.46 2.84
CA VAL A 100 8.43 -4.72 2.23
C VAL A 100 8.79 -4.51 0.76
N ASP A 101 7.93 -4.97 -0.14
CA ASP A 101 8.19 -4.94 -1.59
C ASP A 101 7.58 -3.72 -2.25
N LEU A 102 6.29 -3.47 -2.01
CA LEU A 102 5.51 -2.44 -2.68
C LEU A 102 4.53 -1.82 -1.71
N ILE A 103 4.34 -0.50 -1.85
CA ILE A 103 3.44 0.28 -1.00
C ILE A 103 2.60 1.23 -1.88
N PRO A 104 1.80 0.69 -2.81
CA PRO A 104 0.90 1.50 -3.63
C PRO A 104 -0.19 2.13 -2.76
N ILE A 105 -0.56 3.38 -3.07
CA ILE A 105 -1.64 4.13 -2.43
C ILE A 105 -2.66 4.51 -3.50
N TYR A 106 -3.92 4.19 -3.27
CA TYR A 106 -5.02 4.42 -4.20
C TYR A 106 -6.07 5.35 -3.58
N PRO A 107 -6.60 6.31 -4.35
CA PRO A 107 -7.74 7.12 -3.90
C PRO A 107 -9.00 6.25 -3.79
N LEU A 108 -9.75 6.41 -2.70
CA LEU A 108 -11.08 5.80 -2.54
C LEU A 108 -12.19 6.86 -2.47
N GLY A 109 -11.90 7.97 -1.82
CA GLY A 109 -12.85 9.07 -1.66
C GLY A 109 -12.86 10.02 -2.86
N GLU A 110 -14.02 10.62 -3.12
CA GLU A 110 -14.23 11.56 -4.23
C GLU A 110 -13.36 12.82 -4.15
N ASP A 111 -12.88 13.19 -2.96
CA ASP A 111 -12.07 14.39 -2.72
C ASP A 111 -10.57 14.06 -2.64
N VAL A 112 -10.14 12.90 -3.17
CA VAL A 112 -8.72 12.52 -3.25
C VAL A 112 -8.33 12.26 -4.70
N LEU A 113 -7.33 13.00 -5.17
CA LEU A 113 -6.77 12.81 -6.51
C LEU A 113 -5.57 11.86 -6.45
N PRO A 114 -5.22 11.19 -7.57
CA PRO A 114 -3.99 10.40 -7.66
C PRO A 114 -2.72 11.18 -7.26
N GLN A 115 -2.67 12.48 -7.56
CA GLN A 115 -1.57 13.37 -7.20
C GLN A 115 -1.42 13.54 -5.67
N ASP A 116 -2.52 13.52 -4.91
CA ASP A 116 -2.48 13.55 -3.45
C ASP A 116 -1.85 12.27 -2.90
N CYS A 117 -2.22 11.12 -3.48
CA CYS A 117 -1.62 9.83 -3.15
C CYS A 117 -0.11 9.82 -3.46
N ALA A 118 0.29 10.36 -4.62
CA ALA A 118 1.69 10.49 -5.01
C ALA A 118 2.48 11.43 -4.08
N LYS A 119 1.84 12.48 -3.54
CA LYS A 119 2.45 13.36 -2.55
C LYS A 119 2.70 12.64 -1.24
N GLU A 120 1.70 11.94 -0.70
CA GLU A 120 1.86 11.15 0.55
C GLU A 120 2.92 10.06 0.39
N ALA A 121 2.91 9.37 -0.75
CA ALA A 121 3.94 8.44 -1.17
C ALA A 121 5.38 9.01 -1.02
N ARG A 122 5.63 10.22 -1.55
CA ARG A 122 6.93 10.90 -1.43
C ARG A 122 7.26 11.33 -0.01
N VAL A 123 6.26 11.80 0.74
CA VAL A 123 6.43 12.16 2.16
C VAL A 123 6.85 10.94 2.98
N GLY A 124 6.23 9.78 2.74
CA GLY A 124 6.62 8.51 3.32
C GLY A 124 8.08 8.17 3.02
N ALA A 125 8.50 8.24 1.75
CA ALA A 125 9.87 7.97 1.34
C ALA A 125 10.89 8.87 2.07
N GLY A 126 10.59 10.17 2.22
CA GLY A 126 11.42 11.11 2.98
C GLY A 126 11.51 10.80 4.48
N LYS A 127 10.60 10.00 5.03
CA LYS A 127 10.58 9.53 6.42
C LYS A 127 11.22 8.14 6.61
N GLY A 128 11.81 7.56 5.56
CA GLY A 128 12.47 6.25 5.61
C GLY A 128 11.63 5.08 5.10
N LEU A 129 10.49 5.34 4.46
CA LEU A 129 9.74 4.32 3.73
C LEU A 129 10.55 3.86 2.50
N PRO A 130 10.58 2.55 2.16
CA PRO A 130 11.28 2.11 0.96
C PRO A 130 10.71 2.78 -0.30
N PRO A 131 11.53 2.95 -1.36
CA PRO A 131 11.10 3.63 -2.58
C PRO A 131 9.90 2.92 -3.19
N LEU A 132 8.92 3.72 -3.59
CA LEU A 132 7.67 3.25 -4.17
C LEU A 132 7.88 2.99 -5.66
N ASP A 133 7.30 1.91 -6.17
CA ASP A 133 7.32 1.63 -7.60
C ASP A 133 6.59 2.77 -8.35
N PRO A 134 7.32 3.54 -9.20
CA PRO A 134 6.75 4.63 -9.96
C PRO A 134 5.86 4.15 -11.13
N THR A 135 5.75 2.84 -11.43
CA THR A 135 4.94 2.39 -12.58
C THR A 135 3.42 2.48 -12.38
N VAL A 136 2.94 2.85 -11.18
CA VAL A 136 1.54 3.29 -11.01
C VAL A 136 1.36 4.79 -11.36
N SER A 137 2.44 5.56 -11.55
CA SER A 137 2.39 6.96 -12.01
C SER A 137 2.44 7.09 -13.54
N GLY A 138 1.60 6.31 -14.25
CA GLY A 138 1.28 6.55 -15.65
C GLY A 138 0.42 7.79 -15.91
N LEU A 139 0.31 8.70 -14.93
CA LEU A 139 -0.22 10.04 -15.10
C LEU A 139 0.99 10.97 -15.24
N GLY A 140 1.40 11.18 -16.48
CA GLY A 140 2.35 12.23 -16.82
C GLY A 140 1.84 13.58 -16.33
N ASP A 141 2.78 14.47 -16.00
CA ASP A 141 2.52 15.85 -15.60
C ASP A 141 1.93 16.73 -16.73
N ASP A 142 1.56 16.14 -17.87
CA ASP A 142 0.94 16.83 -18.98
C ASP A 142 -0.49 16.35 -19.15
N GLY A 143 -1.46 17.26 -19.04
CA GLY A 143 -2.90 17.01 -19.14
C GLY A 143 -3.39 16.53 -20.51
N ALA A 144 -2.87 15.41 -21.00
CA ALA A 144 -3.38 14.69 -22.16
C ALA A 144 -4.41 13.64 -21.69
N ALA A 145 -5.64 13.78 -22.17
CA ALA A 145 -6.68 12.79 -21.99
C ALA A 145 -6.21 11.43 -22.53
N TYR A 146 -6.54 10.36 -21.80
CA TYR A 146 -6.35 8.99 -22.23
C TYR A 146 -7.14 8.74 -23.53
N GLU A 147 -6.45 8.65 -24.67
CA GLU A 147 -7.04 8.12 -25.91
C GLU A 147 -6.85 6.59 -25.96
N PRO A 148 -7.92 5.80 -26.09
CA PRO A 148 -7.80 4.36 -26.18
C PRO A 148 -7.15 3.96 -27.51
N THR A 149 -6.10 3.16 -27.44
CA THR A 149 -5.44 2.58 -28.61
C THR A 149 -6.41 1.68 -29.40
N PRO A 150 -6.49 1.81 -30.73
CA PRO A 150 -7.34 0.95 -31.54
C PRO A 150 -6.82 -0.49 -31.50
N LYS A 151 -7.72 -1.45 -31.28
CA LYS A 151 -7.41 -2.88 -31.32
C LYS A 151 -6.91 -3.25 -32.71
N ALA A 152 -5.78 -3.94 -32.78
CA ALA A 152 -5.29 -4.54 -34.01
C ALA A 152 -6.29 -5.59 -34.51
N ASP A 153 -6.65 -5.47 -35.79
CA ASP A 153 -7.58 -6.34 -36.50
C ASP A 153 -6.92 -7.72 -36.73
N PRO A 154 -7.52 -8.85 -36.32
CA PRO A 154 -6.88 -10.15 -36.45
C PRO A 154 -7.16 -10.75 -37.83
N GLN A 155 -6.59 -10.17 -38.89
CA GLN A 155 -6.45 -10.83 -40.19
C GLN A 155 -5.19 -10.37 -40.92
N GLU A 156 -4.07 -11.05 -40.66
CA GLU A 156 -3.05 -11.37 -41.68
C GLU A 156 -2.08 -12.43 -41.13
N GLN A 157 -2.36 -13.70 -41.49
CA GLN A 157 -1.38 -14.77 -41.67
C GLN A 157 -1.71 -15.45 -43.00
#